data_AF-A0A9Q6WLQ3-F1
#
_entry.id   AF-A0A9Q6WLQ3-F1
#
_cell.length_a   1.000
_cell.length_b   1.000
_cell.length_c   1.000
_cell.angle_alpha   90.00
_cell.angle_beta   90.00
_cell.angle_gamma   90.00
#
_symmetry.space_group_name_H-M   'P 1'
#
loop_
_entity.id
_entity.type
_entity.pdbx_description
1 polymer ?
#
loop_
_entity_poly.entity_id
_entity_poly.type
_entity_poly.pdbx_seq_one_letter_code
_entity_poly.pdbx_strand_id
1 'polypeptide(L)'
;MSDYHNPIEFEKALVQVADSVLQSRGETRSRQRIGAGTRFMELDYVFIPTTAGAEDKMYVFEFKYSSSPTLADSAINTQLARFSALQEANEQRSIRFLLVTNGHASNANLPTTVRIIDDVRNDRDWRNKLTQWLTNELPRPSSRPAWLDW
;
A
#
# COMPACT_ATOMS: atom_id res chain seq x y z
N MET A 1 -17.68 -10.77 8.85
CA MET A 1 -16.78 -10.18 9.88
C MET A 1 -15.36 -10.58 9.53
N SER A 2 -14.37 -9.76 9.89
CA SER A 2 -12.94 -10.01 9.67
C SER A 2 -12.45 -11.14 10.59
N ASP A 3 -11.57 -12.01 10.08
CA ASP A 3 -10.94 -13.10 10.84
C ASP A 3 -9.80 -12.58 11.75
N TYR A 4 -9.40 -11.32 11.59
CA TYR A 4 -8.44 -10.64 12.47
C TYR A 4 -9.12 -10.15 13.75
N HIS A 5 -8.56 -10.51 14.91
CA HIS A 5 -9.17 -10.21 16.21
C HIS A 5 -8.61 -8.94 16.86
N ASN A 6 -7.44 -8.48 16.45
CA ASN A 6 -6.81 -7.29 16.99
C ASN A 6 -5.87 -6.61 15.97
N PRO A 7 -5.46 -5.36 16.22
CA PRO A 7 -4.59 -4.60 15.31
C PRO A 7 -3.22 -5.26 15.06
N ILE A 8 -2.66 -5.95 16.05
CA ILE A 8 -1.32 -6.55 15.95
C ILE A 8 -1.35 -7.76 15.02
N GLU A 9 -2.34 -8.63 15.16
CA GLU A 9 -2.57 -9.75 14.25
C GLU A 9 -2.81 -9.27 12.83
N PHE A 10 -3.65 -8.23 12.67
CA PHE A 10 -3.93 -7.62 11.38
C PHE A 10 -2.65 -7.15 10.68
N GLU A 11 -1.87 -6.28 11.33
CA GLU A 11 -0.63 -5.74 10.75
C GLU A 11 0.35 -6.86 10.38
N LYS A 12 0.59 -7.82 11.28
CA LYS A 12 1.52 -8.93 11.04
C LYS A 12 1.11 -9.78 9.83
N ALA A 13 -0.17 -10.13 9.74
CA ALA A 13 -0.69 -10.93 8.63
C ALA A 13 -0.59 -10.16 7.31
N LEU A 14 -0.91 -8.86 7.31
CA LEU A 14 -0.80 -8.03 6.12
C LEU A 14 0.65 -7.92 5.62
N VAL A 15 1.61 -7.67 6.52
CA VAL A 15 3.06 -7.65 6.18
C VAL A 15 3.48 -9.00 5.59
N GLN A 16 3.18 -10.11 6.27
CA GLN A 16 3.62 -11.44 5.84
C GLN A 16 3.09 -11.80 4.44
N VAL A 17 1.82 -11.52 4.17
CA VAL A 17 1.24 -11.75 2.84
C VAL A 17 1.84 -10.80 1.82
N ALA A 18 2.04 -9.52 2.17
CA ALA A 18 2.63 -8.53 1.29
C ALA A 18 4.05 -8.92 0.85
N ASP A 19 4.90 -9.34 1.79
CA ASP A 19 6.24 -9.85 1.49
C ASP A 19 6.15 -11.01 0.50
N SER A 20 5.29 -12.00 0.78
CA SER A 20 5.17 -13.20 -0.08
C SER A 20 4.74 -12.89 -1.52
N VAL A 21 3.99 -11.82 -1.74
CA VAL A 21 3.50 -11.40 -3.06
C VAL A 21 4.48 -10.46 -3.76
N LEU A 22 5.04 -9.50 -3.03
CA LEU A 22 5.76 -8.36 -3.58
C LEU A 22 7.28 -8.58 -3.66
N GLN A 23 7.87 -9.41 -2.80
CA GLN A 23 9.33 -9.61 -2.77
C GLN A 23 9.92 -10.09 -4.11
N SER A 24 9.12 -10.80 -4.92
CA SER A 24 9.54 -11.25 -6.25
C SER A 24 9.54 -10.13 -7.32
N ARG A 25 9.03 -8.95 -6.97
CA ARG A 25 8.80 -7.81 -7.88
C ARG A 25 9.60 -6.57 -7.53
N GLY A 26 10.31 -6.60 -6.41
CA GLY A 26 11.13 -5.50 -5.98
C GLY A 26 11.47 -5.58 -4.50
N GLU A 27 12.02 -4.48 -4.00
CA GLU A 27 12.45 -4.37 -2.61
C GLU A 27 11.25 -4.09 -1.71
N THR A 28 11.19 -4.80 -0.59
CA THR A 28 10.14 -4.67 0.43
C THR A 28 10.80 -4.36 1.77
N ARG A 29 10.17 -3.49 2.55
CA ARG A 29 10.66 -3.11 3.87
C ARG A 29 9.49 -2.83 4.81
N SER A 30 9.44 -3.49 5.96
CA SER A 30 8.48 -3.18 7.02
C SER A 30 9.06 -2.19 8.03
N ARG A 31 8.18 -1.45 8.72
CA ARG A 31 8.50 -0.54 9.84
C ARG A 31 9.65 0.42 9.54
N GLN A 32 9.58 1.06 8.38
CA GLN A 32 10.60 1.99 7.95
C GLN A 32 10.40 3.34 8.62
N ARG A 33 11.50 3.93 9.11
CA ARG A 33 11.50 5.29 9.62
C ARG A 33 12.09 6.22 8.57
N ILE A 34 11.27 7.10 8.01
CA ILE A 34 11.71 8.10 7.02
C ILE A 34 11.55 9.49 7.62
N GLY A 35 12.56 10.34 7.46
CA GLY A 35 12.54 11.70 7.97
C GLY A 35 13.91 12.37 7.99
N ALA A 36 13.92 13.68 8.24
CA ALA A 36 15.12 14.49 8.40
C ALA A 36 14.99 15.36 9.65
N GLY A 37 16.07 15.46 10.44
CA GLY A 37 16.10 16.25 11.66
C GLY A 37 15.21 15.66 12.76
N THR A 38 14.26 16.43 13.30
CA THR A 38 13.34 16.00 14.38
C THR A 38 12.01 15.43 13.88
N ARG A 39 11.75 15.50 12.57
CA ARG A 39 10.52 15.00 11.96
C ARG A 39 10.77 13.65 11.33
N PHE A 40 10.34 12.60 12.02
CA PHE A 40 10.35 11.24 11.51
C PHE A 40 8.93 10.72 11.40
N MET A 41 8.68 9.92 10.39
CA MET A 41 7.48 9.13 10.26
C MET A 41 7.84 7.66 10.18
N GLU A 42 7.09 6.88 10.94
CA GLU A 42 7.08 5.43 10.83
C GLU A 42 6.09 5.04 9.74
N LEU A 43 6.56 4.22 8.81
CA LEU A 43 5.81 3.67 7.69
C LEU A 43 5.63 2.18 7.94
N ASP A 44 4.39 1.72 7.91
CA ASP A 44 4.07 0.32 8.25
C ASP A 44 4.77 -0.64 7.27
N TYR A 45 4.66 -0.36 5.96
CA TYR A 45 5.29 -1.16 4.93
C TYR A 45 5.60 -0.37 3.65
N VAL A 46 6.74 -0.64 3.04
CA VAL A 46 7.25 0.05 1.83
C VAL A 46 7.59 -0.98 0.77
N PHE A 47 7.21 -0.70 -0.48
CA PHE A 47 7.55 -1.49 -1.66
C PHE A 47 8.12 -0.58 -2.75
N ILE A 48 9.29 -0.94 -3.26
CA ILE A 48 9.97 -0.27 -4.36
C ILE A 48 10.11 -1.29 -5.49
N PRO A 49 9.32 -1.18 -6.57
CA PRO A 49 9.36 -2.13 -7.67
C PRO A 49 10.68 -2.04 -8.44
N THR A 50 11.14 -3.18 -8.94
CA THR A 50 12.31 -3.27 -9.83
C THR A 50 11.90 -3.47 -11.29
N THR A 51 10.60 -3.36 -11.60
CA THR A 51 10.08 -3.49 -12.96
C THR A 51 10.49 -2.26 -13.78
N ALA A 52 11.03 -2.50 -14.99
CA ALA A 52 11.40 -1.45 -15.93
C ALA A 52 10.21 -0.48 -16.16
N GLY A 53 10.48 0.83 -16.02
CA GLY A 53 9.46 1.88 -16.14
C GLY A 53 8.69 2.21 -14.85
N ALA A 54 9.03 1.60 -13.72
CA ALA A 54 8.47 1.94 -12.41
C ALA A 54 9.56 2.23 -11.34
N GLU A 55 10.82 2.35 -11.76
CA GLU A 55 12.00 2.44 -10.88
C GLU A 55 12.02 3.70 -10.01
N ASP A 56 11.26 4.74 -10.37
CA ASP A 56 11.11 5.99 -9.61
C ASP A 56 9.98 5.93 -8.57
N LYS A 57 9.13 4.90 -8.61
CA LYS A 57 7.96 4.79 -7.76
C LYS A 57 8.29 4.14 -6.42
N MET A 58 7.71 4.68 -5.36
CA MET A 58 7.73 4.08 -4.02
C MET A 58 6.30 3.95 -3.54
N TYR A 59 5.89 2.73 -3.19
CA TYR A 59 4.58 2.45 -2.62
C TYR A 59 4.69 2.33 -1.11
N VAL A 60 3.95 3.16 -0.40
CA VAL A 60 3.85 3.16 1.05
C VAL A 60 2.48 2.63 1.44
N PHE A 61 2.48 1.57 2.22
CA PHE A 61 1.29 0.91 2.74
C PHE A 61 1.13 1.32 4.20
N GLU A 62 -0.05 1.81 4.56
CA GLU A 62 -0.46 2.03 5.94
C GLU A 62 -1.59 1.07 6.27
N PHE A 63 -1.44 0.33 7.35
CA PHE A 63 -2.39 -0.65 7.83
C PHE A 63 -3.19 -0.05 8.97
N LYS A 64 -4.52 -0.04 8.84
CA LYS A 64 -5.42 0.53 9.85
C LYS A 64 -6.53 -0.45 10.16
N TYR A 65 -6.43 -1.07 11.33
CA TYR A 65 -7.48 -1.92 11.87
C TYR A 65 -8.65 -1.06 12.35
N SER A 66 -9.87 -1.48 12.01
CA SER A 66 -11.12 -0.98 12.57
C SER A 66 -11.79 -2.09 13.39
N SER A 67 -12.21 -1.74 14.61
CA SER A 67 -13.11 -2.57 15.42
C SER A 67 -14.58 -2.41 15.01
N SER A 68 -14.87 -1.50 14.08
CA SER A 68 -16.19 -1.24 13.48
C SER A 68 -16.24 -1.80 12.05
N PRO A 69 -17.43 -2.14 11.52
CA PRO A 69 -17.60 -2.46 10.10
C PRO A 69 -17.12 -1.37 9.15
N THR A 70 -17.03 -0.11 9.60
CA THR A 70 -16.52 1.02 8.83
C THR A 70 -15.27 1.60 9.48
N LEU A 71 -14.32 2.06 8.67
CA LEU A 71 -13.22 2.90 9.14
C LEU A 71 -13.73 4.35 9.23
N ALA A 72 -13.49 5.02 10.35
CA ALA A 72 -13.94 6.39 10.54
C ALA A 72 -13.25 7.37 9.57
N ASP A 73 -14.01 8.32 9.02
CA ASP A 73 -13.49 9.35 8.11
C ASP A 73 -12.34 10.16 8.73
N SER A 74 -12.40 10.41 10.04
CA SER A 74 -11.31 11.07 10.76
C SER A 74 -10.00 10.30 10.69
N ALA A 75 -10.05 8.95 10.72
CA ALA A 75 -8.87 8.11 10.57
C ALA A 75 -8.32 8.18 9.14
N ILE A 76 -9.20 8.17 8.13
CA ILE A 76 -8.83 8.34 6.72
C ILE A 76 -8.15 9.70 6.51
N ASN A 77 -8.80 10.78 6.95
CA ASN A 77 -8.28 12.15 6.83
C ASN A 77 -6.94 12.33 7.55
N THR A 78 -6.76 11.67 8.71
CA THR A 78 -5.46 11.65 9.40
C THR A 78 -4.37 11.00 8.55
N GLN A 79 -4.67 9.89 7.86
CA GLN A 79 -3.70 9.26 6.97
C GLN A 79 -3.41 10.11 5.74
N LEU A 80 -4.42 10.74 5.15
CA LEU A 80 -4.22 11.66 4.01
C LEU A 80 -3.31 12.83 4.39
N ALA A 81 -3.49 13.42 5.57
CA ALA A 81 -2.61 14.49 6.04
C ALA A 81 -1.16 14.01 6.24
N ARG A 82 -0.96 12.80 6.79
CA ARG A 82 0.37 12.18 6.91
C ARG A 82 1.01 11.93 5.54
N PHE A 83 0.22 11.47 4.57
CA PHE A 83 0.65 11.23 3.19
C PHE A 83 1.10 12.51 2.49
N SER A 84 0.33 13.59 2.60
CA SER A 84 0.70 14.90 2.07
C SER A 84 2.01 15.39 2.68
N ALA A 85 2.16 15.30 4.01
CA ALA A 85 3.41 15.70 4.67
C ALA A 85 4.63 14.86 4.24
N LEU A 86 4.45 13.56 3.97
CA LEU A 86 5.54 12.71 3.46
C LEU A 86 5.93 13.10 2.03
N GLN A 87 4.95 13.37 1.17
CA GLN A 87 5.20 13.81 -0.21
C GLN A 87 5.96 15.14 -0.23
N GLU A 88 5.52 16.13 0.55
CA GLU A 88 6.20 17.43 0.68
C GLU A 88 7.63 17.28 1.20
N ALA A 89 7.87 16.35 2.13
CA ALA A 89 9.22 16.08 2.63
C ALA A 89 10.12 15.32 1.64
N ASN A 90 9.56 14.76 0.56
CA ASN A 90 10.26 13.86 -0.37
C ASN A 90 9.89 14.17 -1.84
N GLU A 91 9.88 15.45 -2.22
CA GLU A 91 9.43 15.90 -3.56
C GLU A 91 10.15 15.22 -4.73
N GLN A 92 11.38 14.73 -4.51
CA GLN A 92 12.19 14.05 -5.53
C GLN A 92 11.75 12.60 -5.81
N ARG A 93 10.86 12.02 -4.99
CA ARG A 93 10.39 10.64 -5.15
C ARG A 93 8.94 10.59 -5.55
N SER A 94 8.61 9.69 -6.47
CA SER A 94 7.23 9.42 -6.88
C SER A 94 6.54 8.53 -5.85
N ILE A 95 6.14 9.10 -4.71
CA ILE A 95 5.50 8.36 -3.63
C ILE A 95 4.01 8.13 -3.93
N ARG A 96 3.57 6.87 -3.78
CA ARG A 96 2.19 6.40 -3.89
C ARG A 96 1.77 5.77 -2.57
N PHE A 97 0.52 5.97 -2.20
CA PHE A 97 0.02 5.52 -0.91
C PHE A 97 -1.12 4.52 -1.02
N LEU A 98 -1.06 3.51 -0.17
CA LEU A 98 -2.08 2.49 -0.02
C LEU A 98 -2.53 2.47 1.44
N LEU A 99 -3.76 2.89 1.69
CA LEU A 99 -4.41 2.67 2.98
C LEU A 99 -5.13 1.32 2.94
N VAL A 100 -4.73 0.39 3.79
CA VAL A 100 -5.35 -0.94 3.87
C VAL A 100 -6.07 -1.10 5.20
N THR A 101 -7.32 -1.56 5.15
CA THR A 101 -8.16 -1.70 6.35
C THR A 101 -9.10 -2.90 6.25
N ASN A 102 -9.47 -3.47 7.40
CA ASN A 102 -10.49 -4.50 7.52
C ASN A 102 -11.92 -3.95 7.59
N GLY A 103 -12.10 -2.64 7.82
CA GLY A 103 -13.40 -1.97 7.73
C GLY A 103 -13.69 -1.49 6.32
N HIS A 104 -14.94 -1.14 6.03
CA HIS A 104 -15.32 -0.40 4.82
C HIS A 104 -14.83 1.05 4.90
N ALA A 105 -14.30 1.57 3.81
CA ALA A 105 -13.79 2.92 3.74
C ALA A 105 -14.12 3.55 2.38
N SER A 106 -14.83 4.67 2.40
CA SER A 106 -15.15 5.45 1.20
C SER A 106 -14.71 6.88 1.38
N ASN A 107 -13.98 7.43 0.42
CA ASN A 107 -13.71 8.86 0.35
C ASN A 107 -13.75 9.29 -1.12
N ALA A 108 -14.66 10.21 -1.45
CA ALA A 108 -14.88 10.65 -2.83
C ALA A 108 -13.74 11.53 -3.37
N ASN A 109 -12.90 12.08 -2.49
CA ASN A 109 -11.89 13.09 -2.82
C ASN A 109 -10.46 12.58 -2.66
N LEU A 110 -10.19 11.33 -3.06
CA LEU A 110 -8.85 10.76 -2.97
C LEU A 110 -7.92 11.35 -4.05
N PRO A 111 -6.71 11.81 -3.69
CA PRO A 111 -5.69 12.16 -4.67
C PRO A 111 -5.37 10.96 -5.58
N THR A 112 -4.95 11.22 -6.82
CA THR A 112 -4.63 10.17 -7.79
C THR A 112 -3.50 9.24 -7.33
N THR A 113 -2.65 9.72 -6.41
CA THR A 113 -1.52 8.99 -5.80
C THR A 113 -1.91 8.13 -4.60
N VAL A 114 -3.17 8.20 -4.15
CA VAL A 114 -3.68 7.45 -3.01
C VAL A 114 -4.68 6.39 -3.48
N ARG A 115 -4.61 5.20 -2.87
CA ARG A 115 -5.59 4.13 -3.01
C ARG A 115 -6.01 3.64 -1.64
N ILE A 116 -7.26 3.22 -1.53
CA ILE A 116 -7.77 2.51 -0.35
C ILE A 116 -8.08 1.08 -0.78
N ILE A 117 -7.59 0.10 -0.02
CA ILE A 117 -7.99 -1.30 -0.13
C ILE A 117 -8.70 -1.65 1.18
N ASP A 118 -10.03 -1.66 1.13
CA ASP A 118 -10.88 -1.81 2.30
C ASP A 118 -11.47 -3.23 2.41
N ASP A 119 -12.26 -3.47 3.46
CA ASP A 119 -12.95 -4.74 3.73
C ASP A 119 -12.02 -5.96 3.65
N VAL A 120 -10.77 -5.82 4.08
CA VAL A 120 -9.80 -6.93 4.09
C VAL A 120 -10.12 -7.88 5.23
N ARG A 121 -10.72 -9.04 4.90
CA ARG A 121 -11.28 -9.95 5.92
C ARG A 121 -10.31 -10.98 6.46
N ASN A 122 -9.36 -11.43 5.64
CA ASN A 122 -8.37 -12.44 5.99
C ASN A 122 -7.21 -12.48 4.98
N ASP A 123 -6.22 -13.33 5.22
CA ASP A 123 -5.01 -13.47 4.42
C ASP A 123 -5.29 -13.79 2.95
N ARG A 124 -6.33 -14.61 2.68
CA ARG A 124 -6.71 -14.98 1.31
C ARG A 124 -7.30 -13.79 0.57
N ASP A 125 -8.23 -13.08 1.20
CA ASP A 125 -8.82 -11.87 0.64
C ASP A 125 -7.75 -10.80 0.39
N TRP A 126 -6.86 -10.58 1.37
CA TRP A 126 -5.74 -9.67 1.22
C TRP A 126 -4.83 -10.04 0.04
N ARG A 127 -4.41 -11.31 -0.04
CA ARG A 127 -3.57 -11.79 -1.16
C ARG A 127 -4.22 -11.53 -2.51
N ASN A 128 -5.53 -11.79 -2.63
CA ASN A 128 -6.27 -11.58 -3.88
C ASN A 128 -6.33 -10.10 -4.24
N LYS A 129 -6.73 -9.24 -3.31
CA LYS A 129 -6.79 -7.78 -3.50
C LYS A 129 -5.44 -7.19 -3.83
N LEU A 130 -4.39 -7.61 -3.12
CA LEU A 130 -3.01 -7.16 -3.37
C LEU A 130 -2.52 -7.60 -4.75
N THR A 131 -2.78 -8.85 -5.16
CA THR A 131 -2.40 -9.36 -6.48
C THR A 131 -3.13 -8.63 -7.60
N GLN A 132 -4.42 -8.35 -7.41
CA GLN A 132 -5.22 -7.58 -8.36
C GLN A 132 -4.70 -6.15 -8.49
N TRP A 133 -4.48 -5.46 -7.36
CA TRP A 133 -3.89 -4.13 -7.34
C TRP A 133 -2.54 -4.11 -8.06
N LEU A 134 -1.64 -5.05 -7.73
CA LEU A 134 -0.32 -5.15 -8.33
C LEU A 134 -0.38 -5.34 -9.85
N THR A 135 -1.32 -6.15 -10.33
CA THR A 135 -1.50 -6.41 -11.77
C THR A 135 -1.95 -5.15 -12.52
N ASN A 136 -2.80 -4.33 -11.90
CA ASN A 136 -3.29 -3.09 -12.50
C ASN A 136 -2.25 -1.97 -12.45
N GLU A 137 -1.52 -1.86 -11.34
CA GLU A 137 -0.60 -0.75 -11.07
C GLU A 137 0.77 -0.97 -11.72
N LEU A 138 1.23 -2.22 -11.76
CA LEU A 138 2.51 -2.64 -12.31
C LEU A 138 2.29 -3.87 -13.21
N PRO A 139 1.67 -3.68 -14.40
CA PRO A 139 1.49 -4.77 -15.33
C PRO A 139 2.86 -5.39 -15.64
N ARG A 140 2.90 -6.72 -15.76
CA ARG A 140 4.12 -7.37 -16.23
C ARG A 140 4.45 -6.76 -17.60
N PRO A 141 5.71 -6.39 -17.89
CA PRO A 141 6.08 -6.01 -19.24
C PRO A 141 5.61 -7.13 -20.16
N SER A 142 4.81 -6.79 -21.17
CA SER A 142 4.27 -7.78 -22.09
C SER A 142 5.45 -8.53 -22.65
N SER A 143 5.57 -9.81 -22.31
CA SER A 143 6.53 -10.74 -22.92
C SER A 143 6.13 -11.06 -24.35
N ARG A 144 5.44 -10.14 -25.04
CA ARG A 144 5.13 -10.24 -26.45
C ARG A 144 6.48 -9.99 -27.14
N PRO A 145 7.07 -11.01 -27.76
CA PRO A 145 8.29 -10.80 -28.50
C PRO A 145 7.99 -9.82 -29.65
N ALA A 146 8.87 -8.87 -29.88
CA ALA A 146 8.74 -7.86 -30.95
C ALA A 146 8.61 -8.46 -32.37
N TRP A 147 8.77 -9.77 -32.53
CA TRP A 147 8.58 -10.50 -33.79
C TRP A 147 7.14 -10.98 -34.04
N LEU A 148 6.18 -10.73 -33.13
CA LEU A 148 4.76 -11.04 -33.30
C LEU A 148 3.89 -9.82 -33.69
N ASP A 149 4.50 -8.67 -33.96
CA ASP A 149 3.82 -7.44 -34.41
C ASP A 149 4.05 -7.18 -35.93
N TRP A 150 4.03 -8.23 -36.75
CA TRP A 150 4.12 -8.18 -38.22
C TRP A 150 2.87 -8.77 -38.86
#